data_AF-A0A4Q4YEW4-F1
#
_entry.id   AF-A0A4Q4YEW4-F1
#
_cell.length_a   1.000
_cell.length_b   1.000
_cell.length_c   1.000
_cell.angle_alpha   90.00
_cell.angle_beta   90.00
_cell.angle_gamma   90.00
#
_symmetry.space_group_name_H-M   'P 1'
#
loop_
_entity.id
_entity.type
_entity.pdbx_description
1 polymer ?
#
loop_
_entity_poly.entity_id
_entity_poly.type
_entity_poly.pdbx_seq_one_letter_code
_entity_poly.pdbx_strand_id
1 'polypeptide(L)'
;MLKPLKLSRTFLTNPKNDSNALVVEGWDWDFGDEARLLLHRDRPHYPRPLHPLFHTLFRPATNPAWLKPITHTARPAFSLGLPWEIFRLSVSVSPLSPAPRVVDLYTKQGVIGQYQRLLALSPNHGVGYARLVGGPQVAAS
;
A
#
# COMPACT_ATOMS: atom_id res chain seq x y z
N MET A 1 11.65 13.88 0.76
CA MET A 1 11.27 12.54 1.27
C MET A 1 11.45 11.39 0.27
N LEU A 2 11.28 11.57 -1.04
CA LEU A 2 11.30 10.45 -2.01
C LEU A 2 12.71 9.95 -2.43
N LYS A 3 13.70 10.85 -2.46
CA LYS A 3 15.10 10.56 -2.83
C LYS A 3 15.78 9.41 -2.04
N PRO A 4 15.67 9.32 -0.71
CA PRO A 4 16.30 8.22 0.05
C PRO A 4 15.70 6.84 -0.26
N LEU A 5 14.46 6.78 -0.78
CA LEU A 5 13.78 5.53 -1.14
C LEU A 5 13.96 5.15 -2.62
N LYS A 6 14.80 5.88 -3.37
CA LYS A 6 15.03 5.68 -4.81
C LYS A 6 13.72 5.65 -5.64
N LEU A 7 12.67 6.30 -5.15
CA LEU A 7 11.37 6.42 -5.82
C LEU A 7 11.46 7.52 -6.87
N SER A 8 12.02 7.18 -8.04
CA SER A 8 12.30 8.13 -9.13
C SER A 8 11.07 8.42 -10.02
N ARG A 9 9.99 7.66 -9.84
CA ARG A 9 8.76 7.68 -10.65
C ARG A 9 7.54 7.83 -9.74
N THR A 10 7.68 8.66 -8.72
CA THR A 10 6.62 8.99 -7.75
C THR A 10 6.68 10.49 -7.55
N PHE A 11 5.54 11.14 -7.63
CA PHE A 11 5.42 12.60 -7.61
C PHE A 11 4.37 12.99 -6.58
N LEU A 12 4.59 14.11 -5.88
CA LEU A 12 3.61 14.66 -4.93
C LEU A 12 2.59 15.57 -5.62
N THR A 13 2.98 16.16 -6.74
CA THR A 13 2.17 17.02 -7.59
C THR A 13 1.89 16.33 -8.92
N ASN A 14 0.95 16.87 -9.69
CA ASN A 14 0.66 16.36 -11.02
C ASN A 14 1.95 16.35 -11.86
N PRO A 15 2.24 15.22 -12.54
CA PRO A 15 3.42 15.12 -13.36
C PRO A 15 3.30 16.11 -14.53
N LYS A 16 4.39 16.83 -14.83
CA LYS A 16 4.43 17.79 -15.95
C LYS A 16 4.29 17.13 -17.33
N ASN A 17 4.32 15.81 -17.40
CA ASN A 17 4.24 15.02 -18.62
C ASN A 17 3.47 13.72 -18.31
N ASP A 18 2.60 13.31 -19.23
CA ASP A 18 1.74 12.14 -19.14
C ASP A 18 2.37 10.87 -19.76
N SER A 19 3.55 10.99 -20.38
CA SER A 19 4.19 9.92 -21.17
C SER A 19 4.39 8.60 -20.43
N ASN A 20 4.41 8.62 -19.09
CA ASN A 20 4.50 7.43 -18.26
C ASN A 20 3.34 7.28 -17.27
N ALA A 21 2.31 8.12 -17.35
CA ALA A 21 1.17 8.10 -16.46
C ALA A 21 0.13 7.06 -16.90
N LEU A 22 -0.58 6.47 -15.93
CA LEU A 22 -1.89 5.91 -16.23
C LEU A 22 -2.86 7.09 -16.29
N VAL A 23 -3.33 7.46 -17.47
CA VAL A 23 -4.21 8.62 -17.68
C VAL A 23 -5.63 8.13 -17.93
N VAL A 24 -6.58 8.68 -17.20
CA VAL A 24 -8.03 8.46 -17.38
C VAL A 24 -8.73 9.82 -17.42
N GLU A 25 -9.98 9.85 -17.84
CA GLU A 25 -10.74 11.11 -17.89
C GLU A 25 -10.82 11.76 -16.50
N GLY A 26 -10.61 13.07 -16.44
CA GLY A 26 -10.55 13.81 -15.18
C GLY A 26 -9.38 13.38 -14.30
N TRP A 27 -8.18 13.19 -14.85
CA TRP A 27 -6.98 12.86 -14.07
C TRP A 27 -6.32 14.06 -13.40
N ASP A 28 -6.56 15.27 -13.91
CA ASP A 28 -5.87 16.50 -13.53
C ASP A 28 -6.51 17.16 -12.29
N TRP A 29 -6.70 16.37 -11.23
CA TRP A 29 -7.14 16.91 -9.95
C TRP A 29 -5.96 17.55 -9.24
N ASP A 30 -6.07 18.84 -8.92
CA ASP A 30 -5.13 19.53 -8.04
C ASP A 30 -5.61 19.42 -6.59
N PHE A 31 -4.83 18.73 -5.76
CA PHE A 31 -5.08 18.60 -4.32
C PHE A 31 -4.17 19.50 -3.48
N GLY A 32 -3.42 20.40 -4.14
CA GLY A 32 -2.38 21.21 -3.52
C GLY A 32 -1.26 20.36 -2.92
N ASP A 33 -0.45 21.00 -2.07
CA ASP A 33 0.70 20.37 -1.42
C ASP A 33 0.31 19.33 -0.33
N GLU A 34 -1.00 19.11 -0.11
CA GLU A 34 -1.53 18.30 0.99
C GLU A 34 -1.90 16.86 0.60
N ALA A 35 -1.84 16.49 -0.69
CA ALA A 35 -2.05 15.11 -1.13
C ALA A 35 -0.86 14.19 -0.82
N ARG A 36 -0.57 14.02 0.47
CA ARG A 36 0.54 13.24 1.04
C ARG A 36 0.53 11.75 0.70
N LEU A 37 -0.38 11.28 -0.15
CA LEU A 37 -0.46 9.88 -0.56
C LEU A 37 -0.82 9.66 -2.03
N LEU A 38 -0.69 10.63 -2.93
CA LEU A 38 -0.80 10.36 -4.37
C LEU A 38 0.41 9.57 -4.87
N LEU A 39 0.33 8.24 -4.77
CA LEU A 39 1.23 7.34 -5.46
C LEU A 39 0.83 7.29 -6.93
N HIS A 40 1.36 8.22 -7.73
CA HIS A 40 1.36 8.06 -9.17
C HIS A 40 2.48 7.06 -9.54
N ARG A 41 2.13 5.96 -10.21
CA ARG A 41 3.11 4.94 -10.65
C ARG A 41 2.96 4.70 -12.13
N ASP A 42 4.09 4.74 -12.82
CA ASP A 42 4.16 4.41 -14.24
C ASP A 42 3.75 2.97 -14.50
N ARG A 43 2.67 2.79 -15.29
CA ARG A 43 2.06 1.55 -15.82
C ARG A 43 1.99 0.32 -14.90
N PRO A 44 0.94 -0.52 -14.97
CA PRO A 44 0.94 -1.83 -14.33
C PRO A 44 1.80 -2.83 -15.12
N HIS A 45 3.08 -2.56 -15.36
CA HIS A 45 3.99 -3.57 -15.91
C HIS A 45 4.52 -4.44 -14.78
N TYR A 46 3.84 -5.58 -14.62
CA TYR A 46 4.09 -6.67 -13.67
C TYR A 46 3.98 -6.29 -12.18
N PRO A 47 3.43 -7.16 -11.32
CA PRO A 47 3.56 -7.02 -9.88
C PRO A 47 5.05 -7.14 -9.52
N ARG A 48 5.76 -6.01 -9.46
CA ARG A 48 7.14 -6.01 -8.95
C ARG A 48 7.09 -6.30 -7.45
N PRO A 49 7.76 -7.34 -6.96
CA PRO A 49 7.92 -7.54 -5.52
C PRO A 49 8.55 -6.28 -4.93
N LEU A 50 7.86 -5.66 -3.98
CA LEU A 50 8.35 -4.48 -3.26
C LEU A 50 9.46 -4.85 -2.23
N HIS A 51 9.95 -6.09 -2.26
CA HIS A 51 10.94 -6.69 -1.37
C HIS A 51 12.18 -5.81 -1.11
N PRO A 52 12.81 -5.14 -2.11
CA PRO A 52 13.97 -4.28 -1.85
C PRO A 52 13.61 -2.99 -1.07
N LEU A 53 12.43 -2.40 -1.33
CA LEU A 53 11.94 -1.23 -0.61
C LEU A 53 11.64 -1.59 0.84
N PHE A 54 11.08 -2.78 1.07
CA PHE A 54 10.75 -3.27 2.40
C PHE A 54 11.95 -3.68 3.23
N HIS A 55 12.96 -4.32 2.65
CA HIS A 55 14.18 -4.68 3.38
C HIS A 55 14.92 -3.44 3.91
N THR A 56 14.81 -2.30 3.21
CA THR A 56 15.43 -1.04 3.64
C THR A 56 14.60 -0.30 4.70
N LEU A 57 13.27 -0.43 4.66
CA LEU A 57 12.33 0.17 5.63
C LEU A 57 12.17 -0.64 6.93
N PHE A 58 12.40 -1.96 6.88
CA PHE A 58 12.16 -2.90 7.99
C PHE A 58 13.44 -3.54 8.52
N ARG A 59 14.55 -2.79 8.52
CA ARG A 59 15.80 -3.28 9.10
C ARG A 59 15.53 -3.71 10.57
N PRO A 60 15.92 -4.94 10.99
CA PRO A 60 15.48 -5.52 12.27
C PRO A 60 15.79 -4.69 13.52
N ALA A 61 16.77 -3.78 13.45
CA ALA A 61 17.22 -2.97 14.58
C ALA A 61 16.30 -1.80 14.93
N THR A 62 15.24 -1.52 14.16
CA THR A 62 14.34 -0.40 14.46
C THR A 62 12.91 -0.79 14.11
N ASN A 63 12.18 -1.37 15.07
CA ASN A 63 10.72 -1.49 14.98
C ASN A 63 10.13 -0.07 14.99
N PRO A 64 9.76 0.50 13.83
CA PRO A 64 9.37 1.88 13.77
C PRO A 64 8.08 2.08 14.55
N ALA A 65 7.97 3.17 15.31
CA ALA A 65 6.75 3.47 16.06
C ALA A 65 5.49 3.51 15.18
N TRP A 66 5.65 3.85 13.89
CA TRP A 66 4.57 3.88 12.90
C TRP A 66 4.05 2.48 12.47
N LEU A 67 4.72 1.39 12.82
CA LEU A 67 4.22 0.02 12.65
C LEU A 67 3.50 -0.52 13.89
N LYS A 68 3.40 0.25 14.98
CA LYS A 68 2.68 -0.20 16.17
C LYS A 68 1.18 0.12 16.05
N PRO A 69 0.28 -0.80 16.48
CA PRO A 69 -1.11 -0.45 16.69
C PRO A 69 -1.22 0.69 17.72
N ILE A 70 -2.09 1.65 17.45
CA ILE A 70 -2.36 2.80 18.31
C ILE A 70 -3.73 2.64 18.98
N THR A 71 -4.70 2.10 18.25
CA THR A 71 -6.01 1.77 18.80
C THR A 71 -6.54 0.47 18.22
N HIS A 72 -7.39 -0.19 18.99
CA HIS A 72 -8.08 -1.41 18.58
C HIS A 72 -9.54 -1.07 18.29
N THR A 73 -10.12 -1.74 17.31
CA THR A 73 -11.56 -1.62 17.05
C THR A 73 -12.34 -2.64 17.86
N ALA A 74 -13.67 -2.59 17.82
CA ALA A 74 -14.53 -3.61 18.41
C ALA A 74 -14.30 -5.01 17.81
N ARG A 75 -13.58 -5.12 16.67
CA ARG A 75 -13.13 -6.38 16.10
C ARG A 75 -11.71 -6.67 16.59
N PRO A 76 -11.48 -7.74 17.39
CA PRO A 76 -10.15 -8.05 17.93
C PRO A 76 -9.07 -8.31 16.86
N ALA A 77 -9.50 -8.74 15.68
CA ALA A 77 -8.62 -8.97 14.53
C ALA A 77 -8.30 -7.70 13.73
N PHE A 78 -8.75 -6.52 14.17
CA PHE A 78 -8.59 -5.28 13.43
C PHE A 78 -8.16 -4.10 14.32
N SER A 79 -7.02 -3.50 13.97
CA SER A 79 -6.41 -2.38 14.69
C SER A 79 -6.03 -1.26 13.74
N LEU A 80 -5.82 -0.07 14.28
CA LEU A 80 -5.39 1.11 13.54
C LEU A 80 -4.04 1.59 14.08
N GLY A 81 -3.13 1.91 13.16
CA GLY A 81 -1.85 2.56 13.42
C GLY A 81 -1.72 3.88 12.65
N LEU A 82 -0.51 4.42 12.58
CA LEU A 82 -0.20 5.63 11.78
C LEU A 82 0.64 5.24 10.57
N PRO A 83 0.13 5.18 9.33
CA PRO A 83 -1.23 5.43 8.84
C PRO A 83 -2.07 4.15 8.60
N TRP A 84 -1.60 3.02 9.12
CA TRP A 84 -2.03 1.68 8.71
C TRP A 84 -3.37 1.25 9.28
N GLU A 85 -4.13 0.54 8.46
CA GLU A 85 -5.14 -0.42 8.89
C GLU A 85 -4.42 -1.76 9.10
N ILE A 86 -4.61 -2.41 10.24
CA ILE A 86 -3.85 -3.61 10.63
C ILE A 86 -4.83 -4.76 10.83
N PHE A 87 -4.72 -5.77 9.98
CA PHE A 87 -5.51 -6.99 10.06
C PHE A 87 -4.66 -8.13 10.63
N ARG A 88 -5.18 -8.77 11.67
CA ARG A 88 -4.58 -9.98 12.24
C ARG A 88 -5.28 -11.20 11.69
N LEU A 89 -4.56 -11.99 10.90
CA LEU A 89 -5.07 -13.16 10.20
C LEU A 89 -4.50 -14.44 10.80
N SER A 90 -5.35 -15.42 11.09
CA SER A 90 -4.93 -16.77 11.44
C SER A 90 -4.90 -17.63 10.17
N VAL A 91 -3.70 -17.93 9.69
CA VAL A 91 -3.49 -18.66 8.43
C VAL A 91 -3.04 -20.09 8.74
N SER A 92 -3.67 -21.09 8.12
CA SER A 92 -3.21 -22.47 8.21
C SER A 92 -1.92 -22.63 7.41
N VAL A 93 -0.87 -23.14 8.05
CA VAL A 93 0.48 -23.25 7.47
C VAL A 93 0.64 -24.54 6.65
N SER A 94 -0.13 -25.56 6.97
CA SER A 94 -0.12 -26.86 6.30
C SER A 94 -1.43 -27.59 6.60
N PRO A 95 -1.97 -28.38 5.66
CA PRO A 95 -3.11 -29.28 5.93
C PRO A 95 -2.88 -30.23 7.10
N LEU A 96 -1.61 -30.49 7.45
CA LEU A 96 -1.19 -31.42 8.51
C LEU A 96 -0.89 -30.72 9.84
N SER A 97 -0.89 -29.39 9.89
CA SER A 97 -0.61 -28.63 11.12
C SER A 97 -1.92 -28.13 11.74
N PRO A 98 -2.31 -28.60 12.94
CA PRO A 98 -3.52 -28.12 13.61
C PRO A 98 -3.36 -26.70 14.17
N ALA A 99 -2.13 -26.19 14.30
CA ALA A 99 -1.86 -24.85 14.81
C ALA A 99 -1.84 -23.81 13.67
N PRO A 100 -2.75 -22.81 13.68
CA PRO A 100 -2.68 -21.70 12.74
C PRO A 100 -1.55 -20.75 13.12
N ARG A 101 -0.94 -20.11 12.11
CA ARG A 101 0.03 -19.04 12.32
C ARG A 101 -0.64 -17.69 12.22
N VAL A 102 -0.39 -16.84 13.20
CA VAL A 102 -0.86 -15.46 13.21
C VAL A 102 0.03 -14.61 12.30
N VAL A 103 -0.60 -13.90 11.36
CA VAL A 103 0.03 -13.00 10.40
C VAL A 103 -0.65 -11.64 10.50
N ASP A 104 0.14 -10.60 10.78
CA ASP A 104 -0.33 -9.23 10.72
C ASP A 104 -0.11 -8.66 9.31
N LEU A 105 -1.18 -8.11 8.74
CA LEU A 105 -1.22 -7.47 7.43
C LEU A 105 -1.52 -5.99 7.59
N TYR A 106 -0.59 -5.14 7.16
CA TYR A 106 -0.67 -3.69 7.21
C TYR A 106 -1.17 -3.19 5.87
N THR A 107 -2.37 -2.61 5.85
CA THR A 107 -3.02 -2.19 4.63
C THR A 107 -3.27 -0.69 4.60
N LYS A 108 -3.31 -0.17 3.37
CA LYS A 108 -3.87 1.15 3.10
C LYS A 108 -4.50 1.15 1.71
N GLN A 109 -5.72 1.64 1.62
CA GLN A 109 -6.38 1.91 0.33
C GLN A 109 -6.70 3.39 0.16
N GLY A 110 -7.00 3.75 -1.09
CA GLY A 110 -7.55 5.05 -1.43
C GLY A 110 -8.17 5.02 -2.82
N VAL A 111 -9.17 5.87 -3.02
CA VAL A 111 -9.83 6.07 -4.30
C VAL A 111 -9.91 7.57 -4.57
N ILE A 112 -9.61 7.96 -5.80
CA ILE A 112 -9.76 9.33 -6.29
C ILE A 112 -10.22 9.24 -7.74
N GLY A 113 -11.43 9.74 -8.03
CA GLY A 113 -12.04 9.61 -9.35
C GLY A 113 -12.05 8.15 -9.80
N GLN A 114 -11.50 7.89 -10.99
CA GLN A 114 -11.37 6.55 -11.58
C GLN A 114 -10.12 5.78 -11.11
N TYR A 115 -9.29 6.35 -10.23
CA TYR A 115 -8.11 5.70 -9.69
C TYR A 115 -8.39 5.01 -8.36
N GLN A 116 -8.05 3.73 -8.28
CA GLN A 116 -8.09 2.94 -7.07
C GLN A 116 -6.70 2.42 -6.75
N ARG A 117 -6.33 2.47 -5.47
CA ARG A 117 -5.07 1.94 -4.96
C ARG A 117 -5.26 1.10 -3.72
N LEU A 118 -4.46 0.05 -3.62
CA LEU A 118 -4.34 -0.81 -2.44
C LEU A 118 -2.86 -1.09 -2.20
N LEU A 119 -2.44 -0.97 -0.95
CA LEU A 119 -1.14 -1.39 -0.45
C LEU A 119 -1.38 -2.36 0.70
N ALA A 120 -0.66 -3.49 0.71
CA ALA A 120 -0.75 -4.51 1.75
C ALA A 120 0.65 -5.06 2.07
N LEU A 121 1.05 -5.05 3.33
CA LEU A 121 2.41 -5.41 3.76
C LEU A 121 2.35 -6.44 4.87
N SER A 122 3.26 -7.41 4.84
CA SER A 122 3.52 -8.27 6.00
C SER A 122 5.00 -8.16 6.40
N PRO A 123 5.34 -7.26 7.35
CA PRO A 123 6.70 -7.00 7.78
C PRO A 123 7.44 -8.27 8.23
N ASN A 124 6.75 -9.14 8.98
CA ASN A 124 7.30 -10.40 9.51
C ASN A 124 7.74 -11.38 8.42
N HIS A 125 7.26 -11.22 7.20
CA HIS A 125 7.56 -12.08 6.06
C HIS A 125 8.43 -11.38 5.01
N GLY A 126 8.69 -10.07 5.17
CA GLY A 126 9.36 -9.27 4.15
C GLY A 126 8.58 -9.16 2.83
N VAL A 127 7.29 -9.51 2.81
CA VAL A 127 6.45 -9.49 1.59
C VAL A 127 5.50 -8.29 1.61
N GLY A 128 5.16 -7.82 0.43
CA GLY A 128 4.06 -6.89 0.28
C GLY A 128 3.62 -6.73 -1.16
N TYR A 129 2.41 -6.21 -1.31
CA TYR A 129 1.64 -6.13 -2.53
C TYR A 129 1.12 -4.71 -2.71
N ALA A 130 1.21 -4.19 -3.92
CA ALA A 130 0.57 -2.94 -4.29
C ALA A 130 -0.19 -3.10 -5.61
N ARG A 131 -1.42 -2.62 -5.62
CA ARG A 131 -2.30 -2.57 -6.79
C ARG A 131 -2.66 -1.11 -7.06
N LEU A 132 -2.53 -0.72 -8.32
CA LEU A 132 -3.01 0.55 -8.84
C LEU A 132 -3.86 0.24 -10.07
N VAL A 133 -5.09 0.74 -10.08
CA VAL A 133 -6.05 0.57 -11.17
C VAL A 133 -6.57 1.95 -11.53
N GLY A 134 -6.72 2.20 -12.82
CA GLY A 134 -7.35 3.39 -13.37
C GLY A 134 -8.24 2.97 -14.52
N GLY A 135 -9.50 3.40 -14.48
CA GLY A 135 -10.45 3.18 -15.56
C GLY A 135 -11.88 3.42 -15.09
N PRO A 136 -12.83 3.53 -16.04
CA PRO A 136 -14.23 3.72 -15.72
C PRO A 136 -14.73 2.59 -14.82
N GLN A 137 -15.50 2.94 -13.79
CA GLN A 137 -16.07 1.94 -12.91
C GLN A 137 -17.12 1.15 -13.67
N VAL A 138 -16.76 -0.05 -14.11
CA VAL A 138 -17.73 -1.00 -14.65
C VAL A 138 -18.55 -1.48 -13.45
N ALA A 139 -19.83 -1.10 -13.39
CA ALA A 139 -20.75 -1.64 -12.40
C ALA A 139 -20.73 -3.16 -12.54
N ALA A 140 -20.52 -3.88 -11.43
CA ALA A 140 -20.64 -5.33 -11.43
C ALA A 140 -22.08 -5.67 -11.82
N SER A 141 -22.25 -6.28 -12.99
CA SER A 141 -23.50 -6.88 -13.46
C SER A 141 -23.80 -8.18 -12.73
#